data_AF-A0A2A7MMW4-F1
#
_entry.id   AF-A0A2A7MMW4-F1
#
_cell.length_a   1.000
_cell.length_b   1.000
_cell.length_c   1.000
_cell.angle_alpha   90.00
_cell.angle_beta   90.00
_cell.angle_gamma   90.00
#
_symmetry.space_group_name_H-M   'P 1'
#
loop_
_entity.id
_entity.type
_entity.pdbx_description
1 polymer ?
#
loop_
_entity_poly.entity_id
_entity_poly.type
_entity_poly.pdbx_seq_one_letter_code
_entity_poly.pdbx_strand_id
1 'polypeptide(L)'
;MSAIPNGQYRVSAEQSRPALGSTLVRTVNVRVGAMRQIVPDTLVYCWSLVTEDSELQGAQLCVEQVPATIRCRICGHEHVLDAPIMLCPSCKSANVTLVSGDEFLVTSLELEEV
;
A
#
# COMPACT_ATOMS: atom_id res chain seq x y z
N MET A 1 -0.41 -4.42 -27.60
CA MET A 1 0.13 -3.60 -26.48
C MET A 1 -1.04 -3.26 -25.57
N SER A 2 -1.38 -4.16 -24.65
CA SER A 2 -2.53 -3.98 -23.76
C SER A 2 -2.07 -3.25 -22.52
N ALA A 3 -2.46 -1.98 -22.40
CA ALA A 3 -2.43 -1.27 -21.14
C ALA A 3 -3.50 -1.89 -20.24
N ILE A 4 -3.09 -2.55 -19.16
CA ILE A 4 -4.00 -2.87 -18.07
C ILE A 4 -4.05 -1.61 -17.19
N PRO A 5 -5.20 -0.93 -17.06
CA PRO A 5 -5.33 0.20 -16.16
C PRO A 5 -5.30 -0.31 -14.71
N ASN A 6 -4.70 0.50 -13.84
CA ASN A 6 -4.69 0.33 -12.39
C ASN A 6 -6.06 -0.13 -11.85
N GLY A 7 -6.05 -1.16 -10.98
CA GLY A 7 -7.16 -1.38 -10.04
C GLY A 7 -7.93 -2.70 -10.10
N GLN A 8 -7.30 -3.84 -10.43
CA GLN A 8 -7.86 -5.15 -10.07
C GLN A 8 -6.82 -6.00 -9.35
N TYR A 9 -6.65 -5.74 -8.06
CA TYR A 9 -6.06 -6.73 -7.16
C TYR A 9 -7.18 -7.67 -6.74
N ARG A 10 -7.37 -8.75 -7.52
CA ARG A 10 -8.03 -9.93 -6.98
C ARG A 10 -7.07 -10.49 -5.92
N VAL A 11 -7.42 -10.37 -4.65
CA VAL A 11 -6.87 -11.29 -3.64
C VAL A 11 -7.48 -12.65 -3.96
N SER A 12 -6.92 -13.34 -4.96
CA SER A 12 -7.10 -14.78 -5.07
C SER A 12 -6.33 -15.35 -3.89
N ALA A 13 -7.03 -16.02 -2.96
CA ALA A 13 -6.47 -16.75 -1.84
C ALA A 13 -5.66 -17.99 -2.30
N GLU A 14 -4.75 -17.80 -3.25
CA GLU A 14 -3.97 -18.84 -3.87
C GLU A 14 -2.53 -18.37 -4.01
N GLN A 15 -1.85 -18.24 -2.87
CA GLN A 15 -0.40 -18.17 -2.83
C GLN A 15 0.10 -19.13 -1.76
N SER A 16 0.54 -20.29 -2.26
CA SER A 16 1.41 -21.25 -1.58
C SER A 16 0.75 -21.91 -0.37
N ARG A 17 0.31 -23.16 -0.52
CA ARG A 17 0.23 -24.09 0.63
C ARG A 17 1.64 -24.61 0.88
N PRO A 18 2.49 -24.04 1.76
CA PRO A 18 3.39 -24.91 2.46
C PRO A 18 2.52 -25.80 3.34
N ALA A 19 2.85 -27.08 3.43
CA ALA A 19 2.25 -27.97 4.41
C ALA A 19 2.72 -27.55 5.81
N LEU A 20 2.26 -26.39 6.30
CA LEU A 20 2.49 -25.92 7.65
C LEU A 20 1.22 -26.21 8.42
N GLY A 21 1.08 -27.47 8.83
CA GLY A 21 0.19 -27.75 9.95
C GLY A 21 0.62 -26.86 11.11
N SER A 22 -0.26 -25.97 11.54
CA SER A 22 -0.09 -25.08 12.70
C SER A 22 0.72 -23.78 12.53
N THR A 23 0.66 -23.08 11.38
CA THR A 23 1.19 -21.70 11.32
C THR A 23 0.08 -20.69 11.04
N LEU A 24 -0.18 -19.79 11.98
CA LEU A 24 -1.19 -18.73 11.88
C LEU A 24 -0.54 -17.41 11.47
N VAL A 25 -1.22 -16.62 10.64
CA VAL A 25 -0.78 -15.24 10.31
C VAL A 25 -1.18 -14.32 11.46
N ARG A 26 -0.20 -13.71 12.11
CA ARG A 26 -0.41 -12.78 13.23
C ARG A 26 -0.57 -11.34 12.76
N THR A 27 0.27 -10.91 11.83
CA THR A 27 0.32 -9.52 11.35
C THR A 27 0.53 -9.49 9.85
N VAL A 28 -0.24 -8.65 9.17
CA VAL A 28 -0.06 -8.29 7.76
C VAL A 28 0.41 -6.84 7.71
N ASN A 29 1.63 -6.61 7.23
CA ASN A 29 2.17 -5.27 7.07
C ASN A 29 1.91 -4.79 5.65
N VAL A 30 1.31 -3.60 5.51
CA VAL A 30 0.95 -3.00 4.22
C VAL A 30 1.49 -1.59 4.14
N ARG A 31 2.14 -1.27 3.01
CA ARG A 31 2.51 0.11 2.67
C ARG A 31 1.45 0.73 1.78
N VAL A 32 0.98 1.91 2.19
CA VAL A 32 -0.08 2.67 1.51
C VAL A 32 0.42 4.06 1.20
N GLY A 33 0.51 4.38 -0.08
CA GLY A 33 0.95 5.66 -0.57
C GLY A 33 -0.09 6.76 -0.39
N ALA A 34 0.35 7.96 -0.01
CA ALA A 34 -0.53 9.10 0.23
C ALA A 34 -1.39 9.48 -1.00
N MET A 35 -0.93 9.22 -2.23
CA MET A 35 -1.73 9.46 -3.44
C MET A 35 -2.93 8.52 -3.57
N ARG A 36 -2.97 7.41 -2.83
CA ARG A 36 -4.14 6.53 -2.76
C ARG A 36 -5.28 7.12 -1.94
N GLN A 37 -5.02 8.15 -1.13
CA GLN A 37 -6.02 8.87 -0.32
C GLN A 37 -6.85 7.92 0.57
N ILE A 38 -6.23 6.82 1.02
CA ILE A 38 -6.86 5.86 1.93
C ILE A 38 -6.71 6.39 3.36
N VAL A 39 -7.81 6.41 4.10
CA VAL A 39 -7.79 6.64 5.54
C VAL A 39 -7.41 5.33 6.24
N PRO A 40 -6.27 5.25 6.95
CA PRO A 40 -5.77 3.98 7.51
C PRO A 40 -6.77 3.32 8.45
N ASP A 41 -7.42 4.10 9.31
CA ASP A 41 -8.37 3.57 10.30
C ASP A 41 -9.56 2.89 9.62
N THR A 42 -10.02 3.45 8.49
CA THR A 42 -11.06 2.81 7.68
C THR A 42 -10.58 1.50 7.06
N LEU A 43 -9.34 1.45 6.58
CA LEU A 43 -8.77 0.21 6.03
C LEU A 43 -8.64 -0.88 7.10
N VAL A 44 -8.16 -0.53 8.29
CA VAL A 44 -8.04 -1.45 9.43
C VAL A 44 -9.41 -1.92 9.91
N TYR A 45 -10.40 -1.03 9.94
CA TYR A 45 -11.78 -1.41 10.26
C TYR A 45 -12.34 -2.39 9.22
N CYS A 46 -12.27 -2.05 7.93
CA CYS A 46 -12.73 -2.96 6.87
C CYS A 46 -12.01 -4.31 6.91
N TRP A 47 -10.72 -4.33 7.23
CA TRP A 47 -9.96 -5.56 7.44
C TRP A 47 -10.59 -6.45 8.50
N SER A 48 -10.90 -5.91 9.69
CA SER A 48 -11.52 -6.69 10.77
C SER A 48 -12.86 -7.33 10.36
N LEU A 49 -13.62 -6.67 9.49
CA LEU A 49 -14.90 -7.20 9.01
C LEU A 49 -14.72 -8.33 8.00
N VAL A 50 -13.75 -8.19 7.09
CA VAL A 50 -13.53 -9.22 6.05
C VAL A 50 -12.76 -10.43 6.56
N THR A 51 -12.06 -10.31 7.69
CA THR A 51 -11.29 -11.41 8.26
C THR A 51 -12.02 -12.21 9.34
N GLU A 52 -13.16 -11.71 9.85
CA GLU A 52 -13.92 -12.32 10.96
C GLU A 52 -14.23 -13.80 10.74
N ASP A 53 -14.59 -14.19 9.52
CA ASP A 53 -14.91 -15.57 9.13
C ASP A 53 -13.89 -16.16 8.13
N SER A 54 -12.59 -15.93 8.37
CA SER A 54 -11.51 -16.39 7.48
C SER A 54 -10.34 -17.04 8.23
N GLU A 55 -9.39 -17.62 7.49
CA GLU A 55 -8.12 -18.12 8.05
C GLU A 55 -7.23 -17.01 8.67
N LEU A 56 -7.59 -15.74 8.44
CA LEU A 56 -6.93 -14.56 8.99
C LEU A 56 -7.68 -13.99 10.19
N GLN A 57 -8.65 -14.71 10.75
CA GLN A 57 -9.36 -14.26 11.94
C GLN A 57 -8.37 -13.94 13.07
N GLY A 58 -8.46 -12.72 13.60
CA GLY A 58 -7.54 -12.23 14.65
C GLY A 58 -6.19 -11.71 14.14
N ALA A 59 -5.88 -11.82 12.85
CA ALA A 59 -4.68 -11.23 12.27
C ALA A 59 -4.79 -9.69 12.26
N GLN A 60 -3.74 -9.01 12.69
CA GLN A 60 -3.66 -7.55 12.69
C GLN A 60 -3.23 -7.02 11.33
N LEU A 61 -3.79 -5.89 10.92
CA LEU A 61 -3.32 -5.14 9.75
C LEU A 61 -2.53 -3.92 10.21
N CYS A 62 -1.23 -3.93 9.93
CA CYS A 62 -0.34 -2.81 10.20
C CYS A 62 -0.15 -1.98 8.92
N VAL A 63 -0.59 -0.72 8.96
CA VAL A 63 -0.55 0.18 7.80
C VAL A 63 0.58 1.20 7.97
N GLU A 64 1.59 1.13 7.11
CA GLU A 64 2.62 2.15 6.97
C GLU A 64 2.20 3.13 5.86
N GLN A 65 2.04 4.41 6.21
CA GLN A 65 1.78 5.46 5.22
C GLN A 65 3.08 5.91 4.56
N VAL A 66 3.09 5.91 3.23
CA VAL A 66 4.23 6.37 2.42
C VAL A 66 3.93 7.76 1.88
N PRO A 67 4.71 8.79 2.25
CA PRO A 67 4.52 10.14 1.72
C PRO A 67 4.64 10.20 0.20
N ALA A 68 3.84 11.06 -0.42
CA ALA A 68 3.94 11.33 -1.84
C ALA A 68 5.15 12.22 -2.12
N THR A 69 6.13 11.71 -2.87
CA THR A 69 7.31 12.49 -3.26
C THR A 69 7.32 12.64 -4.76
N ILE A 70 7.50 13.86 -5.25
CA ILE A 70 7.68 14.13 -6.68
C ILE A 70 9.11 14.54 -6.98
N ARG A 71 9.56 14.26 -8.21
CA ARG A 71 10.81 14.76 -8.79
C ARG A 71 10.50 15.56 -10.04
N CYS A 72 11.01 16.79 -10.13
CA CYS A 72 10.85 17.61 -11.32
C CYS A 72 11.77 17.14 -12.46
N ARG A 73 11.21 16.96 -13.66
CA ARG A 73 11.98 16.59 -14.86
C ARG A 73 12.74 17.77 -15.49
N ILE A 74 12.45 19.00 -15.06
CA ILE A 74 13.10 20.21 -15.58
C ILE A 74 14.30 20.63 -14.73
N CYS A 75 14.12 20.73 -13.41
CA CYS A 75 15.16 21.21 -12.50
C CYS A 75 15.74 20.13 -11.59
N GLY A 76 15.22 18.89 -11.64
CA GLY A 76 15.68 17.78 -10.80
C GLY A 76 15.23 17.81 -9.34
N HIS A 77 14.60 18.91 -8.88
CA HIS A 77 14.20 19.08 -7.49
C HIS A 77 13.20 17.99 -7.03
N GLU A 78 13.48 17.39 -5.88
CA GLU A 78 12.59 16.45 -5.20
C GLU A 78 11.85 17.13 -4.05
N HIS A 79 10.57 16.81 -3.89
CA HIS A 79 9.72 17.42 -2.88
C HIS A 79 8.64 16.44 -2.40
N VAL A 80 8.47 16.35 -1.08
CA VAL A 80 7.36 15.66 -0.46
C VAL A 80 6.13 16.57 -0.52
N LEU A 81 5.01 16.03 -0.97
CA LEU A 81 3.76 16.75 -1.16
C LEU A 81 2.95 16.81 0.14
N ASP A 82 2.56 18.01 0.54
CA ASP A 82 1.59 18.23 1.63
C ASP A 82 0.13 18.09 1.17
N ALA A 83 -0.10 18.23 -0.14
CA ALA A 83 -1.38 18.09 -0.82
C ALA A 83 -1.15 17.48 -2.21
N PRO A 84 -2.14 16.84 -2.85
CA PRO A 84 -1.98 16.14 -4.14
C PRO A 84 -1.85 17.11 -5.34
N ILE A 85 -0.96 18.08 -5.24
CA ILE A 85 -0.67 19.12 -6.23
C ILE A 85 0.65 18.74 -6.91
N MET A 86 0.57 18.23 -8.14
CA MET A 86 1.71 17.77 -8.94
C MET A 86 2.47 18.94 -9.58
N LEU A 87 3.01 19.84 -8.76
CA LEU A 87 3.71 21.04 -9.19
C LEU A 87 5.05 21.18 -8.47
N CYS A 88 6.12 21.44 -9.23
CA CYS A 88 7.43 21.69 -8.62
C CYS A 88 7.42 23.03 -7.85
N PRO A 89 7.75 23.06 -6.55
CA PRO A 89 7.78 24.31 -5.79
C PRO A 89 8.93 25.23 -6.20
N SER A 90 10.01 24.67 -6.75
CA SER A 90 11.23 25.39 -7.16
C SER A 90 11.05 26.14 -8.49
N CYS A 91 10.71 25.44 -9.58
CA CYS A 91 10.60 26.06 -10.91
C CYS A 91 9.16 26.25 -11.41
N LYS A 92 8.14 25.88 -10.62
CA LYS A 92 6.70 25.95 -10.96
C LYS A 92 6.30 25.14 -12.20
N SER A 93 7.15 24.23 -12.66
CA SER A 93 6.80 23.29 -13.72
C SER A 93 5.89 22.18 -13.20
N ALA A 94 4.88 21.84 -13.97
CA ALA A 94 4.05 20.64 -13.77
C ALA A 94 4.67 19.37 -14.37
N ASN A 95 5.83 19.49 -15.05
CA ASN A 95 6.54 18.33 -15.60
C ASN A 95 7.32 17.62 -14.48
N VAL A 96 6.59 16.86 -13.67
CA VAL A 96 7.08 16.14 -12.49
C VAL A 96 6.71 14.66 -12.58
N THR A 97 7.47 13.81 -11.90
CA THR A 97 7.17 12.38 -11.73
C THR A 97 6.98 12.05 -10.27
N LEU A 98 6.00 11.21 -9.97
CA LEU A 98 5.86 10.61 -8.65
C LEU A 98 6.98 9.57 -8.44
N VAL A 99 7.70 9.71 -7.35
CA VAL A 99 8.82 8.84 -6.92
C VAL A 99 8.35 7.86 -5.85
N SER A 100 7.50 8.32 -4.94
CA SER A 100 6.87 7.51 -3.88
C SER A 100 5.47 8.02 -3.60
N GLY A 101 4.68 7.24 -2.88
CA GLY A 101 3.33 7.60 -2.46
C GLY A 101 2.22 7.05 -3.35
N ASP A 102 2.51 6.09 -4.24
CA ASP A 102 1.51 5.30 -5.00
C ASP A 102 1.43 3.83 -4.54
N GLU A 103 2.00 3.52 -3.38
CA GLU A 103 2.06 2.17 -2.85
C GLU A 103 0.67 1.67 -2.43
N PHE A 104 0.42 0.39 -2.65
CA PHE A 104 -0.64 -0.36 -1.98
C PHE A 104 -0.23 -1.83 -2.03
N LEU A 105 0.67 -2.19 -1.11
CA LEU A 105 1.44 -3.42 -1.22
C LEU A 105 1.63 -4.06 0.16
N VAL A 106 1.38 -5.38 0.25
CA VAL A 106 1.79 -6.18 1.40
C VAL A 106 3.31 -6.32 1.39
N THR A 107 3.97 -5.88 2.45
CA THR A 107 5.43 -5.88 2.56
C THR A 107 5.98 -7.03 3.38
N SER A 108 5.25 -7.51 4.37
CA SER A 108 5.62 -8.68 5.16
C SER A 108 4.42 -9.32 5.84
N LEU A 109 4.59 -10.57 6.21
CA LEU A 109 3.66 -11.35 7.04
C LEU A 109 4.43 -11.84 8.26
N GLU A 110 3.87 -11.62 9.45
CA GLU A 110 4.37 -12.19 10.69
C GLU A 110 3.55 -13.43 11.02
N LEU A 111 4.25 -14.52 11.33
CA LEU A 111 3.66 -15.83 11.54
C LEU A 111 3.86 -16.27 12.99
N GLU A 112 2.89 -17.01 13.53
CA GLU A 112 2.94 -17.64 14.85
C GLU A 112 2.85 -19.17 14.67
N GLU A 113 3.78 -19.90 15.28
CA GLU A 113 3.74 -21.37 15.36
C GLU A 113 2.82 -21.80 16.50
N VAL A 114 1.86 -22.67 16.20
CA VAL A 114 0.83 -23.18 17.13
C VAL A 114 1.16 -24.56 17.66
#